data_AF-A0A350EQ84-F1
#
_entry.id   AF-A0A350EQ84-F1
#
_cell.length_a   1.000
_cell.length_b   1.000
_cell.length_c   1.000
_cell.angle_alpha   90.00
_cell.angle_beta   90.00
_cell.angle_gamma   90.00
#
_symmetry.space_group_name_H-M   'P 1'
#
loop_
_entity.id
_entity.type
_entity.pdbx_description
1 polymer ?
#
loop_
_entity_poly.entity_id
_entity_poly.type
_entity_poly.pdbx_seq_one_letter_code
_entity_poly.pdbx_strand_id
1 'polypeptide(L)' 'RLTGSPLADAPIVPTAAPTGAGIGELKAALLHVLRETPAPRDAGKPRLAVDRAFTLKGHGSVVTGTLAGGRLTVGAEVLV' A
#
# COMPACT_ATOMS: atom_id res chain seq x y z
N ARG A 1 -6.17 -3.89 24.62
CA ARG A 1 -5.11 -3.16 25.36
C ARG A 1 -3.89 -3.12 24.46
N LEU A 2 -3.30 -1.94 24.20
CA LEU A 2 -2.15 -1.81 23.28
C LEU A 2 -0.79 -2.03 23.97
N THR A 3 -0.78 -1.98 25.30
CA THR A 3 0.39 -2.23 26.15
C THR A 3 1.01 -3.60 25.86
N GLY A 4 2.29 -3.62 25.50
CA GLY A 4 3.05 -4.84 25.16
C GLY A 4 2.91 -5.29 23.70
N SER A 5 2.29 -4.50 22.83
CA SER A 5 2.21 -4.78 21.39
C SER A 5 3.18 -3.90 20.59
N PRO A 6 3.47 -4.23 19.32
CA PRO A 6 4.22 -3.36 18.41
C PRO A 6 3.59 -1.97 18.18
N LEU A 7 2.35 -1.76 18.64
CA LEU A 7 1.59 -0.52 18.49
C LEU A 7 1.45 0.22 19.84
N ALA A 8 2.20 -0.15 20.87
CA ALA A 8 2.10 0.46 22.19
C ALA A 8 2.33 1.98 22.16
N ASP A 9 3.23 2.43 21.28
CA ASP A 9 3.63 3.84 21.14
C ASP A 9 2.96 4.53 19.93
N ALA A 10 2.00 3.86 19.28
CA ALA A 10 1.33 4.43 18.10
C ALA A 10 0.48 5.65 18.50
N PRO A 11 0.57 6.78 17.76
CA PRO A 11 -0.24 7.95 18.04
C PRO A 11 -1.73 7.65 17.84
N ILE A 12 -2.55 8.04 18.82
CA ILE A 12 -4.01 7.88 18.76
C ILE A 12 -4.60 9.20 18.27
N VAL A 13 -5.26 9.18 17.10
CA VAL A 13 -5.95 10.34 16.53
C VAL A 13 -7.45 10.05 16.44
N PRO A 14 -8.29 10.67 17.29
CA PRO A 14 -9.74 10.55 17.20
C PRO A 14 -10.26 11.17 15.90
N THR A 15 -11.11 10.46 15.17
CA THR A 15 -11.68 10.96 13.91
C THR A 15 -13.17 10.62 13.76
N ALA A 16 -13.86 11.42 12.97
CA ALA A 16 -15.22 11.15 12.50
C ALA A 16 -15.33 11.47 11.01
N ALA A 17 -15.26 10.43 10.17
CA ALA A 17 -15.22 10.57 8.72
C ALA A 17 -16.42 11.34 8.12
N PRO A 18 -17.68 11.15 8.57
CA PRO A 18 -18.83 11.88 8.00
C PRO A 18 -18.74 13.39 8.20
N THR A 19 -18.22 13.84 9.35
CA THR A 19 -18.08 15.28 9.68
C THR A 19 -16.73 15.84 9.29
N GLY A 20 -15.76 14.97 8.95
CA GLY A 20 -14.39 15.34 8.64
C GLY A 20 -13.53 15.67 9.86
N ALA A 21 -14.08 15.60 11.08
CA ALA A 21 -13.35 15.90 12.31
C ALA A 21 -12.15 14.95 12.48
N GLY A 22 -10.98 15.50 12.80
CA GLY A 22 -9.76 14.73 13.05
C GLY A 22 -9.02 14.23 11.79
N ILE A 23 -9.60 14.40 10.59
CA ILE A 23 -9.00 13.87 9.35
C ILE A 23 -7.73 14.63 8.95
N GLY A 24 -7.66 15.94 9.24
CA GLY A 24 -6.46 16.74 8.98
C GLY A 24 -5.29 16.30 9.87
N GLU A 25 -5.58 16.11 11.15
CA GLU A 25 -4.65 15.62 12.17
C GLU A 25 -4.18 14.20 11.85
N LEU A 26 -5.09 13.33 11.38
CA LEU A 26 -4.75 11.97 10.95
C LEU A 26 -3.78 12.00 9.77
N LYS A 27 -4.04 12.84 8.76
CA LYS A 27 -3.13 12.99 7.61
C LYS A 27 -1.75 13.48 8.06
N ALA A 28 -1.69 14.44 8.97
CA ALA A 28 -0.43 14.95 9.51
C ALA A 28 0.35 13.86 10.27
N ALA A 29 -0.32 13.08 11.10
CA ALA A 29 0.28 11.95 11.82
C ALA A 29 0.81 10.87 10.87
N LEU A 30 0.02 10.50 9.85
CA LEU A 30 0.46 9.54 8.82
C LEU A 30 1.68 10.05 8.05
N LEU A 31 1.71 11.33 7.67
CA LEU A 31 2.86 11.93 7.00
C LEU A 31 4.11 11.91 7.87
N HIS A 32 3.98 12.13 9.17
CA HIS A 32 5.09 12.04 10.10
C HIS A 32 5.65 10.61 10.18
N VAL A 33 4.79 9.61 10.37
CA VAL A 33 5.19 8.19 10.39
C VAL A 33 5.84 7.77 9.06
N LEU A 34 5.28 8.19 7.92
CA LEU A 34 5.83 7.87 6.61
C LEU A 34 7.22 8.47 6.37
N ARG A 35 7.53 9.63 6.96
CA ARG A 35 8.87 10.23 6.87
C ARG A 35 9.92 9.44 7.64
N GLU A 36 9.52 8.78 8.72
CA GLU A 36 10.41 7.97 9.56
C GLU A 36 10.49 6.52 9.10
N THR A 37 9.55 6.09 8.26
CA THR A 37 9.51 4.72 7.73
C THR A 37 10.53 4.55 6.60
N PRO A 38 11.45 3.57 6.69
CA PRO A 38 12.38 3.29 5.61
C PRO A 38 11.65 2.94 4.31
N ALA A 39 12.23 3.32 3.17
CA ALA A 39 11.71 2.92 1.88
C ALA A 39 11.60 1.38 1.78
N PRO A 40 10.55 0.84 1.13
CA PRO A 40 10.44 -0.60 0.90
C PRO A 40 11.70 -1.14 0.21
N ARG A 41 12.21 -2.27 0.71
CA ARG A 41 13.38 -2.92 0.11
C ARG A 41 13.06 -3.34 -1.33
N ASP A 42 13.86 -2.85 -2.27
CA ASP A 42 13.89 -3.38 -3.63
C ASP A 42 14.75 -4.65 -3.65
N ALA A 43 14.13 -5.79 -3.95
CA ALA A 43 14.81 -7.09 -4.03
C ALA A 43 15.32 -7.40 -5.44
N GLY A 44 15.11 -6.51 -6.42
CA GLY A 44 15.46 -6.72 -7.83
C GLY A 44 14.67 -7.83 -8.53
N LYS A 45 13.64 -8.37 -7.87
CA LYS A 45 12.78 -9.45 -8.35
C LYS A 45 11.31 -9.02 -8.23
N PRO A 46 10.73 -8.43 -9.28
CA PRO A 46 9.36 -7.94 -9.24
C PRO A 46 8.38 -9.10 -9.00
N ARG A 47 7.46 -8.89 -8.06
CA ARG A 47 6.32 -9.79 -7.80
C ARG A 47 5.06 -8.96 -7.68
N LEU A 48 4.04 -9.32 -8.45
CA LEU A 48 2.73 -8.69 -8.41
C LEU A 48 1.75 -9.67 -7.77
N ALA A 49 1.31 -9.39 -6.54
CA ALA A 49 0.20 -10.14 -5.94
C ALA A 49 -1.09 -9.72 -6.66
N VAL A 50 -1.78 -10.65 -7.31
CA VAL A 50 -2.99 -10.36 -8.09
C VAL A 50 -4.19 -10.26 -7.16
N ASP A 51 -4.81 -9.08 -7.12
CA ASP A 51 -6.00 -8.80 -6.30
C ASP A 51 -7.28 -9.00 -7.12
N ARG A 52 -7.23 -8.66 -8.41
CA ARG A 52 -8.36 -8.78 -9.35
C ARG A 52 -7.84 -9.23 -10.71
N ALA A 53 -8.61 -10.08 -11.38
CA ALA A 53 -8.36 -10.54 -12.74
C ALA A 53 -9.67 -10.52 -13.54
N PHE A 54 -9.64 -9.98 -14.75
CA PHE A 54 -10.79 -9.95 -15.65
C PHE A 54 -10.34 -9.93 -17.12
N THR A 55 -11.24 -10.27 -18.03
CA THR A 55 -10.98 -10.23 -19.46
C THR A 55 -11.57 -8.98 -20.09
N LEU A 56 -10.76 -8.25 -20.85
CA LEU A 56 -11.20 -7.13 -21.66
C LEU A 56 -11.21 -7.55 -23.13
N LYS A 57 -12.40 -7.54 -23.76
CA LYS A 57 -12.58 -7.96 -25.15
C LYS A 57 -11.66 -7.14 -26.07
N GLY A 58 -10.84 -7.82 -26.88
CA GLY A 58 -9.87 -7.18 -27.78
C GLY A 58 -8.52 -6.84 -27.15
N HIS A 59 -8.36 -6.99 -25.83
CA HIS A 59 -7.12 -6.67 -25.10
C HIS A 59 -6.56 -7.86 -24.30
N GLY A 60 -7.36 -8.90 -24.07
CA GLY A 60 -6.95 -10.09 -23.34
C GLY A 60 -7.19 -9.98 -21.84
N SER A 61 -6.36 -10.66 -21.05
CA SER A 61 -6.47 -10.68 -19.59
C SER A 61 -5.87 -9.41 -18.99
N VAL A 62 -6.59 -8.81 -18.05
CA VAL A 62 -6.16 -7.66 -17.27
C VAL A 62 -6.13 -8.07 -15.80
N VAL A 63 -5.02 -7.78 -15.13
CA VAL A 63 -4.86 -8.01 -13.70
C VAL A 63 -4.51 -6.71 -12.99
N THR A 64 -4.97 -6.56 -11.75
CA THR A 64 -4.53 -5.49 -10.85
C THR A 64 -3.95 -6.08 -9.59
N GLY A 65 -2.93 -5.45 -9.04
CA GLY A 65 -2.22 -5.97 -7.88
C GLY A 65 -1.27 -4.97 -7.26
N THR A 66 -0.69 -5.35 -6.13
CA THR A 66 0.40 -4.59 -5.49
C THR A 66 1.74 -5.13 -5.94
N LEU A 67 2.56 -4.28 -6.56
CA LEU A 67 3.91 -4.64 -7.00
C LEU A 67 4.89 -4.51 -5.84
N ALA A 68 5.68 -5.55 -5.62
CA ALA A 68 6.75 -5.56 -4.63
C ALA A 68 8.06 -6.07 -5.23
N GLY A 69 9.16 -5.70 -4.58
CA GLY A 69 10.47 -6.30 -4.83
C GLY A 69 11.11 -5.94 -6.18
N GLY A 70 10.61 -4.96 -6.92
CA GLY A 70 11.23 -4.52 -8.17
C GLY A 70 10.30 -3.66 -9.02
N ARG A 71 10.68 -3.49 -10.29
CA ARG A 71 9.92 -2.75 -11.30
C ARG A 71 9.55 -3.66 -12.46
N LEU A 72 8.43 -3.36 -13.11
CA LEU A 72 8.04 -3.93 -14.39
C LEU A 72 8.04 -2.82 -15.45
N THR A 73 8.39 -3.18 -16.67
CA THR A 73 8.34 -2.29 -17.84
C THR A 73 7.38 -2.85 -18.88
N VAL A 74 6.84 -1.99 -19.73
CA VAL A 74 6.00 -2.42 -20.85
C VAL A 74 6.80 -3.36 -21.75
N GLY A 75 6.19 -4.49 -22.13
CA GLY A 75 6.83 -5.53 -22.94
C GLY A 75 7.68 -6.53 -22.16
N ALA A 76 7.79 -6.42 -20.83
CA ALA A 76 8.44 -7.43 -20.02
C ALA A 76 7.67 -8.75 -20.05
N GLU A 77 8.37 -9.86 -20.32
CA GLU A 77 7.82 -11.19 -20.12
C GLU A 77 7.67 -11.48 -18.63
N VAL A 78 6.53 -12.07 -18.26
CA VAL A 78 6.21 -12.42 -16.87
C VAL A 78 5.64 -13.82 -16.83
N LEU A 79 5.82 -14.49 -15.69
CA LEU A 79 5.16 -15.74 -15.38
C LEU A 79 3.99 -15.44 -14.43
N VAL A 80 2.81 -15.92 -14.80
CA VAL A 80 1.59 -15.85 -14.00
C VAL A 80 1.39 -17.16 -13.26
#